data_AF-A0A9E3AEK5-F1
#
_entry.id   AF-A0A9E3AEK5-F1
#
_cell.length_a   1.000
_cell.length_b   1.000
_cell.length_c   1.000
_cell.angle_alpha   90.00
_cell.angle_beta   90.00
_cell.angle_gamma   90.00
#
_symmetry.space_group_name_H-M   'P 1'
#
loop_
_entity.id
_entity.type
_entity.pdbx_description
1 polymer ?
#
loop_
_entity_poly.entity_id
_entity_poly.type
_entity_poly.pdbx_seq_one_letter_code
_entity_poly.pdbx_strand_id
1 'polypeptide(L)'
;LRALSEHLGAKLPYDTLDQLRERLYTDHPTFGQIDHAPGSAPAALDLAKLGAAGSLSDAAFASPVKDFYFTNPIARASVTMAECSASVAAARAKLIAAE
;
A
#
# COMPACT_ATOMS: atom_id res chain seq x y z
N LEU A 1 -19.29 1.11 2.34
CA LEU A 1 -19.20 0.30 3.59
C LEU A 1 -20.30 0.67 4.59
N ARG A 2 -20.45 1.95 5.00
CA ARG A 2 -21.49 2.36 5.96
C ARG A 2 -22.92 1.89 5.61
N ALA A 3 -23.39 2.08 4.38
CA ALA A 3 -24.72 1.62 3.99
C ALA A 3 -24.87 0.07 4.03
N LEU A 4 -23.83 -0.65 3.61
CA LEU A 4 -23.80 -2.12 3.63
C LEU A 4 -23.86 -2.66 5.06
N SER A 5 -23.15 -2.02 5.99
CA SER A 5 -23.07 -2.49 7.38
C SER A 5 -24.44 -2.45 8.08
N GLU A 6 -25.29 -1.49 7.72
CA GLU A 6 -26.67 -1.40 8.21
C GLU A 6 -27.55 -2.53 7.67
N HIS A 7 -27.40 -2.90 6.40
CA HIS A 7 -28.12 -4.04 5.82
C HIS A 7 -27.71 -5.38 6.44
N LEU A 8 -26.47 -5.48 6.92
CA LEU A 8 -25.94 -6.68 7.56
C LEU A 8 -26.18 -6.71 9.08
N GLY A 9 -26.89 -5.73 9.65
CA GLY A 9 -27.13 -5.64 11.10
C GLY A 9 -25.91 -5.26 11.95
N ALA A 10 -24.77 -4.96 11.32
CA ALA A 10 -23.53 -4.49 11.95
C ALA A 10 -23.34 -2.99 11.69
N LYS A 11 -24.29 -2.18 12.15
CA LYS A 11 -24.32 -0.73 11.87
C LYS A 11 -23.09 -0.05 12.47
N LEU A 12 -22.34 0.67 11.62
CA LEU A 12 -21.19 1.47 12.05
C LEU A 12 -21.67 2.75 12.77
N PRO A 13 -20.95 3.23 13.79
CA PRO A 13 -21.43 4.28 14.70
C PRO A 13 -21.24 5.71 14.16
N TYR A 14 -21.32 5.92 12.85
CA TYR A 14 -21.14 7.22 12.21
C TYR A 14 -21.94 7.31 10.91
N ASP A 15 -22.51 8.48 10.64
CA ASP A 15 -23.36 8.77 9.49
C ASP A 15 -22.82 9.91 8.62
N THR A 16 -21.95 10.75 9.18
CA THR A 16 -21.31 11.86 8.46
C THR A 16 -19.79 11.68 8.35
N LEU A 17 -19.17 12.40 7.42
CA LEU A 17 -17.72 12.41 7.26
C LEU A 17 -17.01 12.94 8.51
N ASP A 18 -17.59 13.92 9.19
CA ASP A 18 -17.00 14.52 10.39
C ASP A 18 -17.01 13.54 11.57
N GLN A 19 -18.10 12.78 11.74
CA GLN A 19 -18.18 11.71 12.76
C GLN A 19 -17.16 10.60 12.49
N LEU A 20 -16.95 10.24 11.21
CA LEU A 20 -15.92 9.27 10.84
C LEU A 20 -14.51 9.78 11.17
N ARG A 21 -14.23 11.06 10.88
CA ARG A 21 -12.94 11.68 11.20
C ARG A 21 -12.70 11.77 12.70
N GLU A 22 -13.69 12.18 13.48
CA GLU A 22 -13.60 12.20 14.95
C GLU A 22 -13.24 10.82 15.51
N ARG A 23 -13.91 9.77 15.01
CA ARG A 23 -13.59 8.39 15.39
C ARG A 23 -12.16 8.00 15.00
N LEU A 24 -11.75 8.33 13.77
CA LEU A 24 -10.40 8.06 13.27
C LEU A 24 -9.32 8.74 14.12
N TYR A 25 -9.54 9.99 14.51
CA TYR A 25 -8.58 10.75 15.34
C TYR A 25 -8.51 10.24 16.76
N THR A 26 -9.64 9.77 17.30
CA THR A 26 -9.70 9.15 18.62
C THR A 26 -8.91 7.85 18.66
N ASP A 27 -9.11 6.99 17.66
CA ASP A 27 -8.42 5.69 17.58
C ASP A 27 -6.93 5.86 17.20
N HIS A 28 -6.64 6.82 16.33
CA HIS A 28 -5.31 7.07 15.78
C HIS A 28 -5.04 8.58 15.60
N PRO A 29 -4.50 9.27 16.62
CA PRO A 29 -4.32 10.73 16.62
C PRO A 29 -3.49 11.30 15.48
N THR A 30 -2.61 10.49 14.88
CA THR A 30 -1.76 10.89 13.75
C THR A 30 -2.56 11.26 12.51
N PHE A 31 -3.73 10.66 12.28
CA PHE A 31 -4.57 10.99 11.13
C PHE A 31 -5.22 12.39 11.22
N GLY A 32 -5.25 13.00 12.42
CA GLY A 32 -5.76 14.37 12.60
C GLY A 32 -4.73 15.46 12.30
N GLN A 33 -3.46 15.09 12.09
CA GLN A 33 -2.35 16.02 11.92
C GLN A 33 -2.01 16.15 10.43
N ILE A 34 -2.79 16.95 9.72
CA ILE A 34 -2.62 17.18 8.27
C ILE A 34 -1.25 17.83 8.02
N ASP A 35 -0.56 17.38 6.98
CA ASP A 35 0.78 17.84 6.58
C ASP A 35 1.85 17.72 7.67
N HIS A 36 1.61 16.86 8.67
CA HIS A 36 2.55 16.54 9.73
C HIS A 36 3.03 15.10 9.61
N ALA A 37 4.34 14.91 9.48
CA ALA A 37 4.97 13.61 9.63
C ALA A 37 5.44 13.47 11.08
N PRO A 38 4.79 12.65 11.92
CA PRO A 38 5.30 12.39 13.25
C PRO A 38 6.69 11.74 13.12
N GLY A 39 7.66 12.23 13.89
CA GLY A 39 8.98 11.62 13.97
C GLY A 39 8.93 10.18 14.48
N SER A 40 10.08 9.50 14.54
CA SER A 40 10.14 8.14 15.08
C SER A 40 9.60 8.11 16.51
N ALA A 41 8.62 7.25 16.76
CA ALA A 41 8.15 6.98 18.12
C ALA A 41 9.33 6.55 19.01
N PRO A 42 9.33 6.87 20.32
CA PRO A 42 10.46 6.58 21.22
C PRO A 42 10.71 5.09 21.46
N ALA A 43 9.85 4.19 20.99
CA ALA A 43 10.11 2.76 21.00
C ALA A 43 11.00 2.39 19.81
N ALA A 44 12.30 2.26 20.05
CA ALA A 44 13.21 1.64 19.10
C ALA A 44 12.64 0.27 18.69
N LEU A 45 12.40 0.09 17.40
CA LEU A 45 11.91 -1.17 16.84
C LEU A 45 12.92 -2.27 17.16
N ASP A 46 12.54 -3.20 18.03
CA ASP A 46 13.38 -4.36 18.36
C ASP A 46 13.24 -5.42 17.26
N LEU A 47 14.12 -5.35 16.27
CA LEU A 47 14.15 -6.29 15.15
C LEU A 47 14.33 -7.75 15.60
N ALA A 48 14.94 -8.00 16.75
CA ALA A 48 15.13 -9.36 17.26
C ALA A 48 13.81 -10.03 17.69
N LYS A 49 12.75 -9.25 17.91
CA LYS A 49 11.40 -9.76 18.21
C LYS A 49 10.53 -9.95 16.97
N LEU A 50 10.97 -9.50 15.80
CA LEU A 50 10.22 -9.63 14.56
C LEU A 50 10.50 -10.98 13.90
N GLY A 51 9.50 -11.85 13.91
CA GLY A 51 9.53 -13.16 13.26
C GLY A 51 9.92 -14.30 14.20
N ALA A 52 9.91 -15.52 13.66
CA ALA A 52 10.38 -16.73 14.32
C ALA A 52 11.38 -17.43 13.41
N ALA A 53 12.31 -18.18 13.98
CA ALA A 53 13.21 -19.01 13.19
C ALA A 53 12.39 -20.02 12.37
N GLY A 54 12.64 -20.07 11.07
CA GLY A 54 11.97 -20.95 10.13
C GLY A 54 12.90 -21.32 8.98
N SER A 55 12.51 -22.32 8.18
CA SER A 55 13.26 -22.71 6.98
C SER A 55 13.24 -21.56 5.97
N LEU A 56 14.42 -21.09 5.58
CA LEU A 56 14.59 -20.14 4.48
C LEU A 56 14.73 -20.92 3.17
N SER A 57 14.19 -20.39 2.09
CA SER A 57 14.46 -20.92 0.75
C SER A 57 15.66 -20.21 0.14
N ASP A 58 16.38 -20.89 -0.76
CA ASP A 58 17.47 -20.31 -1.55
C ASP A 58 17.00 -19.40 -2.70
N ALA A 59 15.70 -19.08 -2.77
CA ALA A 59 15.16 -18.18 -3.78
C ALA A 59 15.75 -16.77 -3.62
N ALA A 60 16.17 -16.19 -4.74
CA ALA A 60 16.63 -14.80 -4.77
C ALA A 60 15.49 -13.83 -4.41
N PHE A 61 15.84 -12.74 -3.73
CA PHE A 61 14.89 -11.64 -3.50
C PHE A 61 14.39 -11.08 -4.83
N ALA A 62 13.08 -10.94 -4.96
CA ALA A 62 12.43 -10.34 -6.11
C ALA A 62 11.63 -9.11 -5.68
N SER A 63 11.57 -8.10 -6.54
CA SER A 63 10.70 -6.94 -6.31
C SER A 63 9.23 -7.40 -6.30
N PRO A 64 8.41 -6.99 -5.31
CA PRO A 64 6.97 -7.24 -5.32
C PRO A 64 6.27 -6.45 -6.45
N VAL A 65 6.90 -5.36 -6.91
CA VAL A 65 6.41 -4.56 -8.05
C VAL A 65 7.11 -5.03 -9.31
N LYS A 66 6.37 -5.77 -10.15
CA LYS A 66 6.86 -6.33 -11.42
C LYS A 66 6.81 -5.31 -12.56
N ASP A 67 5.82 -4.43 -12.53
CA ASP A 67 5.64 -3.33 -13.48
C ASP A 67 5.26 -2.08 -12.71
N PHE A 68 6.13 -1.06 -12.79
CA PHE A 68 5.94 0.21 -12.13
C PHE A 68 4.70 0.96 -12.66
N TYR A 69 4.36 0.78 -13.94
CA TYR A 69 3.24 1.48 -14.57
C TYR A 69 1.89 0.81 -14.30
N PHE A 70 1.86 -0.39 -13.72
CA PHE A 70 0.64 -1.15 -13.42
C PHE A 70 0.49 -1.53 -11.94
N THR A 71 0.85 -0.60 -11.05
CA THR A 71 0.79 -0.79 -9.59
C THR A 71 -0.62 -0.80 -9.00
N ASN A 72 -1.57 -0.12 -9.62
CA ASN A 72 -2.94 0.04 -9.11
C ASN A 72 -4.00 0.02 -10.23
N PRO A 73 -5.31 -0.10 -9.92
CA PRO A 73 -6.36 -0.18 -10.93
C PRO A 73 -6.45 1.04 -11.86
N ILE A 74 -6.18 2.25 -11.35
CA ILE A 74 -6.23 3.48 -12.14
C ILE A 74 -5.12 3.45 -13.20
N ALA A 75 -3.90 3.09 -12.79
CA ALA A 75 -2.77 2.98 -13.69
C ALA A 75 -2.98 1.88 -14.74
N ARG A 76 -3.59 0.75 -14.37
CA ARG A 76 -3.96 -0.32 -15.32
C ARG A 76 -5.02 0.07 -16.35
N ALA A 77 -5.92 0.98 -16.00
CA ALA A 77 -6.93 1.49 -16.92
C ALA A 77 -6.38 2.60 -17.85
N SER A 78 -5.17 3.10 -17.60
CA SER A 78 -4.59 4.21 -18.35
C SER A 78 -3.87 3.74 -19.62
N VAL A 79 -4.28 4.30 -20.76
CA VAL A 79 -3.63 4.05 -22.07
C VAL A 79 -2.19 4.55 -22.05
N THR A 80 -1.95 5.74 -21.51
CA THR A 80 -0.59 6.31 -21.40
C THR A 80 0.34 5.42 -20.58
N MET A 81 -0.15 4.81 -19.49
CA MET A 81 0.66 3.89 -18.69
C MET A 81 0.96 2.59 -19.44
N ALA A 82 0.04 2.11 -20.27
CA ALA A 82 0.29 0.96 -21.13
C ALA A 82 1.39 1.24 -22.17
N GLU A 83 1.41 2.43 -22.76
CA GLU A 83 2.47 2.85 -23.70
C GLU A 83 3.83 2.97 -23.00
N CYS A 84 3.88 3.52 -21.78
CA CYS A 84 5.10 3.57 -20.98
C CYS A 84 5.61 2.17 -20.61
N SER A 85 4.72 1.28 -20.16
CA SER A 85 5.07 -0.11 -19.84
C SER A 85 5.65 -0.83 -21.05
N ALA A 86 5.02 -0.72 -22.22
CA ALA A 86 5.50 -1.33 -23.46
C ALA A 86 6.89 -0.79 -23.86
N SER A 87 7.11 0.52 -23.74
CA SER A 87 8.39 1.16 -24.05
C SER A 87 9.52 0.68 -23.15
N VAL A 88 9.26 0.59 -21.83
CA VAL A 88 10.24 0.10 -20.86
C VAL A 88 10.51 -1.39 -21.02
N ALA A 89 9.47 -2.19 -21.27
CA ALA A 89 9.63 -3.62 -21.54
C ALA A 89 10.50 -3.86 -22.80
N ALA A 90 10.27 -3.10 -23.87
CA ALA A 90 11.07 -3.17 -25.08
C ALA A 90 12.54 -2.77 -24.84
N ALA A 91 12.79 -1.71 -24.06
CA ALA A 91 14.14 -1.30 -23.69
C ALA A 91 14.86 -2.37 -22.86
N ARG A 92 14.17 -2.97 -21.89
CA ARG A 92 14.73 -4.05 -21.05
C ARG A 92 15.08 -5.30 -21.88
N ALA A 93 14.22 -5.69 -22.81
CA ALA A 93 14.47 -6.83 -23.69
C ALA A 93 15.74 -6.63 -24.54
N LYS A 94 15.98 -5.40 -25.04
CA LYS A 94 17.20 -5.07 -25.80
C LYS A 94 18.46 -5.19 -24.97
N LEU A 95 18.43 -4.78 -23.70
CA LEU A 95 19.58 -4.90 -22.80
C LEU A 95 19.94 -6.37 -22.52
N ILE A 96 18.93 -7.22 -22.30
CA ILE A 96 19.13 -8.65 -22.07
C ILE A 96 19.69 -9.36 -23.31
N ALA A 97 19.28 -8.93 -24.52
CA ALA A 97 19.76 -9.53 -25.78
C ALA A 97 21.19 -9.10 -26.18
N ALA A 98 21.77 -8.11 -25.50
CA ALA A 98 23.13 -7.62 -25.76
C ALA A 98 24.18 -8.23 -24.83
N GLU A 99 23.76 -9.05 -23.86
CA GLU A 99 24.57 -9.85 -22.95
C GLU A 99 24.72 -11.29 -23.47
#